data_AF-A0A929FB24-F1
#
_entry.id   AF-A0A929FB24-F1
#
_cell.length_a   1.000
_cell.length_b   1.000
_cell.length_c   1.000
_cell.angle_alpha   90.00
_cell.angle_beta   90.00
_cell.angle_gamma   90.00
#
_symmetry.space_group_name_H-M   'P 1'
#
loop_
_entity.id
_entity.type
_entity.pdbx_description
1 polymer ?
#
loop_
_entity_poly.entity_id
_entity_poly.type
_entity_poly.pdbx_seq_one_letter_code
_entity_poly.pdbx_strand_id
1 'polypeptide(L)'
;MTIREITIAKLQQLPSVLLQEVNDFIDFLSYKHQPWTKTKEPQASITETWAQWFTAVDHLPIKTTESAGDYQQHLLSKYRKQGLEL
;
A
#
# COMPACT_ATOMS: atom_id res chain seq x y z
N MET A 1 -4.84 12.25 21.71
CA MET A 1 -6.03 12.45 20.86
C MET A 1 -5.74 11.82 19.51
N THR A 2 -6.53 10.83 19.12
CA THR A 2 -6.37 10.11 17.84
C THR A 2 -7.04 10.90 16.71
N ILE A 3 -6.62 10.64 15.47
CA ILE A 3 -7.21 11.27 14.27
C ILE A 3 -8.73 11.06 14.26
N ARG A 4 -9.20 9.88 14.68
CA ARG A 4 -10.63 9.57 14.83
C ARG A 4 -11.35 10.52 15.79
N GLU A 5 -10.79 10.76 16.97
CA GLU A 5 -11.37 11.65 17.98
C GLU A 5 -11.42 13.10 17.48
N ILE A 6 -10.39 13.55 16.77
CA ILE A 6 -10.32 14.90 16.18
C ILE A 6 -11.39 15.06 15.09
N THR A 7 -11.56 14.05 14.22
CA THR A 7 -12.56 14.09 13.16
C THR A 7 -13.98 14.10 13.71
N ILE A 8 -14.27 13.28 14.74
CA ILE A 8 -15.58 13.28 15.41
C ILE A 8 -15.87 14.64 16.04
N ALA A 9 -14.91 15.21 16.77
CA ALA A 9 -15.05 16.51 17.40
C ALA A 9 -15.30 17.62 16.36
N LYS A 10 -14.62 17.57 15.21
CA LYS A 10 -14.86 18.51 14.11
C LYS A 10 -16.26 18.35 13.54
N LEU A 11 -16.71 17.14 13.24
CA LEU A 11 -18.07 16.89 12.73
C LEU A 11 -19.16 17.39 13.69
N GLN A 12 -18.98 17.21 15.00
CA GLN A 12 -19.92 17.70 16.01
C GLN A 12 -20.03 19.24 16.07
N GLN A 13 -19.01 19.96 15.60
CA GLN A 13 -19.01 21.43 15.55
C GLN A 13 -19.58 21.99 14.25
N LEU A 14 -19.88 21.15 13.25
CA LEU A 14 -20.45 21.62 11.99
C LEU A 14 -21.94 21.97 12.14
N PRO A 15 -22.41 23.04 11.47
CA PRO A 15 -23.82 23.32 11.30
C PRO A 15 -24.58 22.15 10.66
N SER A 16 -25.83 21.96 11.07
CA SER A 16 -26.67 20.83 10.61
C SER A 16 -26.79 20.73 9.09
N VAL A 17 -26.78 21.86 8.38
CA VAL A 17 -26.83 21.90 6.90
C VAL A 17 -25.60 21.27 6.27
N LEU A 18 -24.41 21.55 6.81
CA LEU A 18 -23.16 20.99 6.30
C LEU A 18 -22.96 19.54 6.74
N LEU A 19 -23.50 19.14 7.90
CA LEU A 19 -23.55 17.74 8.30
C LEU A 19 -24.35 16.90 7.32
N GLN A 20 -25.46 17.43 6.82
CA GLN A 20 -26.26 16.75 5.81
C GLN A 20 -25.52 16.61 4.48
N GLU A 21 -24.83 17.66 4.04
CA GLU A 21 -24.00 17.61 2.82
C GLU A 21 -22.83 16.61 2.93
N VAL A 22 -22.19 16.54 4.11
CA VAL A 22 -21.15 15.53 4.39
C VAL A 22 -21.74 14.12 4.39
N ASN A 23 -22.94 13.93 4.94
CA ASN A 23 -23.61 12.63 4.92
C ASN A 23 -23.95 12.20 3.48
N ASP A 24 -24.54 13.11 2.69
CA ASP A 24 -24.86 12.87 1.28
C ASP A 24 -23.60 12.56 0.46
N PHE A 25 -22.47 13.21 0.77
CA PHE A 25 -21.18 12.91 0.15
C PHE A 25 -20.64 11.52 0.54
N ILE A 26 -20.76 11.12 1.80
CA ILE A 26 -20.38 9.78 2.27
C ILE A 26 -21.27 8.71 1.61
N ASP A 27 -22.57 8.95 1.50
CA ASP A 27 -23.51 8.04 0.83
C ASP A 27 -23.20 7.94 -0.68
N PHE A 28 -22.86 9.06 -1.33
CA PHE A 28 -22.38 9.07 -2.71
C PHE A 28 -21.08 8.28 -2.90
N LEU A 29 -20.10 8.46 -2.02
CA LEU A 29 -18.86 7.69 -2.04
C LEU A 29 -19.15 6.21 -1.79
N SER A 30 -20.03 5.88 -0.85
CA SER A 30 -20.42 4.51 -0.54
C SER A 30 -21.13 3.86 -1.71
N TYR A 31 -21.97 4.59 -2.45
CA TYR A 31 -22.62 4.14 -3.67
C TYR A 31 -21.63 3.98 -4.84
N LYS A 32 -20.70 4.92 -5.02
CA LYS A 32 -19.69 4.87 -6.09
C LYS A 32 -18.63 3.80 -5.87
N HIS A 33 -18.24 3.60 -4.63
CA HIS A 33 -17.30 2.57 -4.21
C HIS A 33 -17.99 1.29 -3.80
N GLN A 34 -19.33 1.22 -3.88
CA GLN A 34 -20.05 -0.04 -3.81
C GLN A 34 -19.48 -0.87 -4.95
N PRO A 35 -18.71 -1.91 -4.64
CA PRO A 35 -18.06 -2.67 -5.68
C PRO A 35 -19.18 -3.21 -6.57
N TRP A 36 -19.01 -3.05 -7.88
CA TRP A 36 -19.71 -3.86 -8.86
C TRP A 36 -19.23 -5.32 -8.65
N THR A 37 -19.59 -5.91 -7.53
CA THR A 37 -19.38 -7.30 -7.19
C THR A 37 -20.74 -7.87 -6.86
N LYS A 38 -21.68 -7.67 -7.79
CA LYS A 38 -22.63 -8.72 -8.15
C LYS A 38 -21.99 -9.67 -9.16
N THR A 39 -20.76 -10.08 -8.90
CA THR A 39 -20.22 -11.34 -9.42
C THR A 39 -19.80 -12.11 -8.20
N LYS A 40 -20.46 -13.26 -8.00
CA LYS A 40 -20.24 -14.18 -6.90
C LYS A 40 -18.85 -14.81 -7.03
N GLU A 41 -17.80 -14.07 -6.73
CA GLU A 41 -16.50 -14.68 -6.44
C GLU A 41 -16.34 -14.71 -4.92
N PRO A 42 -15.88 -15.83 -4.33
CA PRO A 42 -15.50 -15.84 -2.94
C PRO A 42 -14.48 -14.71 -2.79
N GLN A 43 -14.76 -13.78 -1.88
CA GLN A 43 -13.83 -12.74 -1.51
C GLN A 43 -12.61 -13.46 -0.94
N ALA A 44 -11.65 -13.77 -1.81
CA ALA A 44 -10.40 -14.42 -1.44
C ALA A 44 -9.85 -13.58 -0.30
N SER A 45 -9.64 -14.22 0.85
CA SER A 45 -9.23 -13.50 2.06
C SER A 45 -7.96 -12.73 1.72
N ILE A 46 -7.75 -11.57 2.37
CA ILE A 46 -6.54 -10.78 2.12
C ILE A 46 -5.25 -11.62 2.24
N THR A 47 -5.28 -12.65 3.10
CA THR A 47 -4.24 -13.67 3.26
C THR A 47 -3.97 -14.46 1.97
N GLU A 48 -5.02 -14.82 1.23
CA GLU A 48 -4.94 -15.55 -0.03
C GLU A 48 -4.40 -14.68 -1.16
N THR A 49 -4.80 -13.40 -1.20
CA THR A 49 -4.21 -12.40 -2.11
C THR A 49 -2.71 -12.19 -1.83
N TRP A 50 -2.33 -12.11 -0.56
CA TRP A 50 -0.92 -12.00 -0.17
C TRP A 50 -0.11 -13.26 -0.51
N ALA A 51 -0.68 -14.45 -0.32
CA ALA A 51 -0.03 -15.71 -0.66
C ALA A 51 0.20 -15.84 -2.18
N GLN A 52 -0.78 -15.45 -3.00
CA GLN A 52 -0.66 -15.43 -4.45
C GLN A 52 0.39 -14.42 -4.92
N TRP A 53 0.40 -13.20 -4.35
CA TRP A 53 1.41 -12.19 -4.67
C TRP A 53 2.82 -12.67 -4.33
N PHE A 54 3.00 -13.27 -3.16
CA PHE A 54 4.30 -13.78 -2.72
C PHE A 54 4.82 -14.88 -3.67
N THR A 55 3.95 -15.82 -4.05
CA THR A 55 4.27 -16.90 -4.99
C THR A 55 4.65 -16.33 -6.37
N ALA A 56 3.92 -15.33 -6.85
CA ALA A 56 4.20 -14.68 -8.12
C ALA A 56 5.56 -13.96 -8.12
N VAL A 57 5.92 -13.30 -7.01
CA VAL A 57 7.21 -12.60 -6.86
C VAL A 57 8.37 -13.58 -6.72
N ASP A 58 8.20 -14.70 -6.03
CA ASP A 58 9.24 -15.74 -5.89
C ASP A 58 9.57 -16.42 -7.23
N HIS A 59 8.56 -16.59 -8.09
CA HIS A 59 8.74 -17.13 -9.44
C HIS A 59 9.27 -16.11 -10.46
N LEU A 60 9.45 -14.84 -10.10
CA LEU A 60 10.08 -13.89 -11.01
C LEU A 60 11.55 -14.32 -11.17
N PRO A 61 11.98 -14.70 -12.39
CA PRO A 61 13.38 -14.99 -12.62
C PRO A 61 14.13 -13.69 -12.36
N ILE A 62 14.89 -13.65 -11.28
CA ILE A 62 15.88 -12.62 -11.06
C ILE A 62 16.84 -12.77 -12.23
N LYS A 63 16.64 -11.98 -13.29
CA LYS A 63 17.67 -11.76 -14.29
C LYS A 63 18.80 -11.06 -13.55
N THR A 64 19.68 -11.86 -12.95
CA THR A 64 21.03 -11.45 -12.54
C THR A 64 21.73 -11.02 -13.82
N THR A 65 21.46 -9.79 -14.24
CA THR A 65 22.07 -9.18 -15.43
C THR A 65 23.47 -8.68 -15.12
N GLU A 66 23.89 -8.78 -13.87
CA GLU A 66 25.27 -8.56 -13.48
C GLU A 66 25.72 -9.82 -12.78
N SER A 67 26.77 -10.43 -13.35
CA SER A 67 27.54 -11.48 -12.69
C SER A 67 27.72 -11.06 -11.25
N ALA A 68 27.44 -11.93 -10.27
CA ALA A 68 27.60 -11.61 -8.85
C ALA A 68 28.99 -10.99 -8.55
N GLY A 69 29.99 -11.28 -9.39
CA GLY A 69 31.30 -10.63 -9.38
C GLY A 69 31.28 -9.13 -9.62
N ASP A 70 30.43 -8.59 -10.49
CA ASP A 70 30.43 -7.16 -10.85
C ASP A 70 29.94 -6.28 -9.69
N TYR A 71 28.86 -6.72 -9.01
CA TYR A 71 28.39 -6.05 -7.79
C TYR A 71 29.43 -6.11 -6.67
N GLN A 72 30.07 -7.26 -6.48
CA GLN A 72 31.14 -7.41 -5.48
C GLN A 72 32.34 -6.50 -5.79
N GLN A 73 32.76 -6.40 -7.05
CA GLN A 73 33.84 -5.50 -7.47
C GLN A 73 33.45 -4.03 -7.30
N HIS A 74 32.20 -3.66 -7.59
CA HIS A 74 31.69 -2.31 -7.38
C HIS A 74 31.69 -1.93 -5.90
N LEU A 75 31.23 -2.86 -5.04
CA LEU A 75 31.20 -2.67 -3.60
C LEU A 75 32.62 -2.51 -3.03
N LEU A 76 33.55 -3.40 -3.39
CA LEU A 76 34.95 -3.34 -2.97
C LEU A 76 35.62 -2.05 -3.44
N SER A 77 35.37 -1.63 -4.68
CA SER A 77 35.88 -0.36 -5.23
C SER A 77 35.36 0.84 -4.45
N LYS A 78 34.10 0.80 -3.99
CA LYS A 78 33.52 1.86 -3.16
C LYS A 78 34.19 1.94 -1.79
N TYR A 79 34.35 0.81 -1.10
CA TYR A 79 35.00 0.78 0.22
C TYR A 79 36.45 1.29 0.18
N ARG A 80 37.23 0.86 -0.83
CA ARG A 80 38.60 1.37 -1.06
C ARG A 80 38.64 2.87 -1.27
N LYS A 81 37.71 3.44 -2.06
CA LYS A 81 37.61 4.89 -2.27
C LYS A 81 37.25 5.66 -0.99
N GLN A 82 36.59 5.01 -0.04
CA GLN A 82 36.20 5.60 1.24
C GLN A 82 37.25 5.41 2.34
N GLY A 83 38.43 4.84 2.02
CA GLY A 83 39.50 4.62 3.00
C GLY A 83 39.17 3.58 4.07
N LEU A 84 38.12 2.80 3.86
CA LEU A 84 37.72 1.69 4.71
C LEU A 84 38.38 0.44 4.14
N GLU A 85 39.54 0.08 4.68
CA GLU A 85 40.08 -1.26 4.46
C GLU A 85 39.19 -2.26 5.21
N LEU A 86 38.77 -3.31 4.51
CA LEU A 86 38.07 -4.46 5.08
C LEU A 86 39.07 -5.37 5.80
#